data_AF-A0A1C0BUE5-F1
#
_entry.id   AF-A0A1C0BUE5-F1
#
_cell.length_a   1.000
_cell.length_b   1.000
_cell.length_c   1.000
_cell.angle_alpha   90.00
_cell.angle_beta   90.00
_cell.angle_gamma   90.00
#
_symmetry.space_group_name_H-M   'P 1'
#
loop_
_entity.id
_entity.type
_entity.pdbx_description
1 polymer ?
#
loop_
_entity_poly.entity_id
_entity_poly.type
_entity_poly.pdbx_seq_one_letter_code
_entity_poly.pdbx_strand_id
1 'polypeptide(L)'
;MDPVLGYLLIQEWKKDEKMKRKQELLKLAKDSFVAKDVSRKIGGVLIYNQVVEELLKEVILCSASCIKVQIHPNVFTPDINFEKSTFGYLIKLFKQYAIYKNGRDDLLTHLKILNEERNVIVHELFELNFEELEVKLDHYSQVVVDVITKLMSYYQEICEELNVISERFDFEVVNESY
;
A
#
# COMPACT_ATOMS: atom_id res chain seq x y z
N MET A 1 -3.56 16.37 -24.09
CA MET A 1 -3.80 16.76 -22.70
C MET A 1 -2.65 16.22 -21.86
N ASP A 2 -1.95 17.08 -21.11
CA ASP A 2 -0.88 16.66 -20.20
C ASP A 2 -1.41 15.57 -19.24
N PRO A 3 -0.74 14.41 -19.10
CA PRO A 3 -1.16 13.35 -18.19
C PRO A 3 -1.35 13.80 -16.73
N VAL A 4 -0.60 14.80 -16.26
CA VAL A 4 -0.75 15.40 -14.93
C VAL A 4 -2.07 16.16 -14.82
N LEU A 5 -2.40 16.99 -15.82
CA LEU A 5 -3.68 17.69 -15.87
C LEU A 5 -4.85 16.72 -15.97
N GLY A 6 -4.74 15.68 -16.80
CA GLY A 6 -5.76 14.63 -16.88
C GLY A 6 -6.02 13.98 -15.53
N TYR A 7 -4.94 13.61 -14.81
CA TYR A 7 -5.02 13.02 -13.48
C TYR A 7 -5.68 13.94 -12.44
N LEU A 8 -5.34 15.24 -12.44
CA LEU A 8 -5.93 16.26 -11.56
C LEU A 8 -7.41 16.53 -11.87
N LEU A 9 -7.75 16.75 -13.13
CA LEU A 9 -9.11 17.12 -13.56
C LEU A 9 -10.13 16.02 -13.29
N ILE A 10 -9.77 14.76 -13.49
CA ILE A 10 -10.69 13.62 -13.25
C ILE A 10 -10.60 13.06 -11.83
N GLN A 11 -9.77 13.67 -10.97
CA GLN A 11 -9.53 13.26 -9.58
C GLN A 11 -9.23 11.76 -9.47
N GLU A 12 -8.32 11.27 -10.30
CA GLU A 12 -8.11 9.83 -10.49
C GLU A 12 -7.78 9.09 -9.18
N TRP A 13 -7.08 9.73 -8.23
CA TRP A 13 -6.78 9.16 -6.90
C TRP A 13 -8.02 8.87 -6.04
N LYS A 14 -9.17 9.46 -6.35
CA LYS A 14 -10.43 9.18 -5.66
C LYS A 14 -11.14 7.94 -6.19
N LYS A 15 -10.73 7.42 -7.34
CA LYS A 15 -11.34 6.24 -7.97
C LYS A 15 -10.63 4.97 -7.46
N ASP A 16 -11.13 4.42 -6.36
CA ASP A 16 -10.68 3.12 -5.89
C ASP A 16 -11.62 2.00 -6.39
N GLU A 17 -11.37 1.55 -7.62
CA GLU A 17 -12.18 0.52 -8.29
C GLU A 17 -12.16 -0.84 -7.56
N LYS A 18 -11.13 -1.07 -6.72
CA LYS A 18 -10.94 -2.32 -5.97
C LYS A 18 -11.38 -2.21 -4.51
N MET A 19 -11.85 -1.05 -4.04
CA MET A 19 -12.18 -0.80 -2.62
C MET A 19 -13.09 -1.89 -2.03
N LYS A 20 -14.20 -2.17 -2.71
CA LYS A 20 -15.16 -3.21 -2.27
C LYS A 20 -14.49 -4.58 -2.15
N ARG A 21 -13.66 -4.94 -3.13
CA ARG A 21 -12.94 -6.22 -3.12
C ARG A 21 -11.93 -6.30 -1.99
N LYS A 22 -11.20 -5.22 -1.71
CA LYS A 22 -10.25 -5.15 -0.58
C LYS A 22 -10.98 -5.33 0.76
N GLN A 23 -12.12 -4.67 0.94
CA GLN A 23 -12.95 -4.82 2.15
C GLN A 23 -13.46 -6.26 2.35
N GLU A 24 -13.94 -6.89 1.27
CA GLU A 24 -14.36 -8.31 1.30
C GLU A 24 -13.21 -9.24 1.69
N LEU A 25 -12.03 -9.04 1.10
CA LEU A 25 -10.84 -9.84 1.39
C LEU A 25 -10.33 -9.63 2.83
N LEU A 26 -10.33 -8.39 3.32
CA LEU A 26 -9.98 -8.07 4.71
C LEU A 26 -10.92 -8.76 5.69
N LYS A 27 -12.23 -8.74 5.43
CA LYS A 27 -13.22 -9.45 6.23
C LYS A 27 -12.96 -10.96 6.21
N LEU A 28 -12.75 -11.53 5.03
CA LEU A 28 -12.48 -12.97 4.88
C LEU A 28 -11.19 -13.40 5.61
N ALA A 29 -10.13 -12.60 5.52
CA ALA A 29 -8.89 -12.86 6.23
C ALA A 29 -9.11 -12.83 7.75
N LYS A 30 -9.80 -11.80 8.25
CA LYS A 30 -10.14 -11.68 9.67
C LYS A 30 -10.95 -12.89 10.16
N ASP A 31 -11.99 -13.27 9.43
CA ASP A 31 -12.83 -14.42 9.77
C ASP A 31 -12.02 -15.73 9.78
N SER A 32 -11.02 -15.84 8.89
CA SER A 32 -10.12 -16.99 8.82
C SER A 32 -9.18 -17.09 10.02
N PHE A 33 -8.73 -15.96 10.58
CA PHE A 33 -7.88 -15.93 11.79
C PHE A 33 -8.65 -16.21 13.09
N VAL A 34 -9.93 -15.83 13.15
CA VAL A 34 -10.79 -16.13 14.30
C VAL A 34 -11.12 -17.63 14.40
N ALA A 35 -10.88 -18.39 13.33
CA ALA A 35 -11.05 -19.83 13.35
C ALA A 35 -9.95 -20.52 14.17
N LYS A 36 -10.32 -21.54 14.95
CA LYS A 36 -9.40 -22.39 15.74
C LYS A 36 -8.55 -23.35 14.89
N ASP A 37 -8.65 -23.27 13.57
CA ASP A 37 -8.01 -24.22 12.67
C ASP A 37 -6.83 -23.57 11.96
N VAL A 38 -5.64 -24.15 12.15
CA VAL A 38 -4.38 -23.65 11.58
C VAL A 38 -4.47 -23.55 10.05
N SER A 39 -5.16 -24.48 9.39
CA SER A 39 -5.29 -24.45 7.92
C SER A 39 -6.02 -23.19 7.44
N ARG A 40 -7.06 -22.75 8.19
CA ARG A 40 -7.78 -21.51 7.91
C ARG A 40 -6.92 -20.29 8.21
N LYS A 41 -6.15 -20.28 9.31
CA LYS A 41 -5.22 -19.19 9.63
C LYS A 41 -4.17 -19.00 8.52
N ILE A 42 -3.61 -20.09 7.97
CA ILE A 42 -2.71 -20.04 6.81
C ILE A 42 -3.41 -19.43 5.58
N GLY A 43 -4.66 -19.81 5.31
CA GLY A 43 -5.46 -19.17 4.26
C GLY A 43 -5.65 -17.66 4.50
N GLY A 44 -5.87 -17.26 5.75
CA GLY A 44 -5.94 -15.87 6.17
C GLY A 44 -4.65 -15.10 5.88
N VAL A 45 -3.48 -15.67 6.19
CA VAL A 45 -2.16 -15.08 5.89
C VAL A 45 -2.03 -14.76 4.40
N LEU A 46 -2.40 -15.69 3.52
CA LEU A 46 -2.29 -15.50 2.08
C LEU A 46 -3.13 -14.30 1.60
N ILE A 47 -4.35 -14.19 2.11
CA ILE A 47 -5.24 -13.07 1.76
C ILE A 47 -4.68 -11.75 2.29
N TYR A 48 -4.21 -11.73 3.54
CA TYR A 48 -3.59 -10.56 4.15
C TYR A 48 -2.36 -10.07 3.39
N ASN A 49 -1.49 -10.98 2.96
CA ASN A 49 -0.33 -10.65 2.13
C ASN A 49 -0.75 -9.96 0.84
N GLN A 50 -1.75 -10.51 0.16
CA GLN A 50 -2.24 -9.94 -1.09
C GLN A 50 -2.86 -8.56 -0.90
N VAL A 51 -3.63 -8.36 0.19
CA VAL A 51 -4.25 -7.05 0.47
C VAL A 51 -3.19 -6.00 0.79
N VAL A 52 -2.22 -6.31 1.65
CA VAL A 52 -1.12 -5.39 1.98
C VAL A 52 -0.30 -5.05 0.73
N GLU A 53 -0.02 -6.04 -0.13
CA GLU A 53 0.69 -5.81 -1.39
C GLU A 53 -0.06 -4.86 -2.33
N GLU A 54 -1.37 -5.06 -2.52
CA GLU A 54 -2.15 -4.17 -3.38
C GLU A 54 -2.25 -2.75 -2.80
N LEU A 55 -2.49 -2.61 -1.49
CA LEU A 55 -2.52 -1.30 -0.82
C LEU A 55 -1.17 -0.58 -0.93
N LEU A 56 -0.06 -1.30 -0.76
CA LEU A 56 1.27 -0.71 -0.87
C LEU A 56 1.56 -0.22 -2.29
N LYS A 57 1.15 -0.96 -3.33
CA LYS A 57 1.28 -0.53 -4.73
C LYS A 57 0.48 0.74 -5.00
N GLU A 58 -0.75 0.82 -4.50
CA GLU A 58 -1.59 2.03 -4.63
C GLU A 58 -0.96 3.24 -3.94
N VAL A 59 -0.45 3.07 -2.72
CA VAL A 59 0.27 4.12 -1.99
C VAL A 59 1.50 4.60 -2.76
N ILE A 60 2.28 3.68 -3.34
CA ILE A 60 3.45 4.02 -4.16
C ILE A 60 3.04 4.84 -5.39
N LEU A 61 2.03 4.38 -6.13
CA LEU A 61 1.53 5.09 -7.32
C LEU A 61 0.98 6.47 -6.96
N CYS A 62 0.17 6.56 -5.91
CA CYS A 62 -0.40 7.82 -5.45
C CYS A 62 0.68 8.81 -5.00
N SER A 63 1.69 8.32 -4.27
CA SER A 63 2.84 9.14 -3.86
C SER A 63 3.66 9.62 -5.05
N ALA A 64 3.96 8.75 -6.01
CA ALA A 64 4.70 9.10 -7.22
C ALA A 64 3.95 10.14 -8.06
N SER A 65 2.63 10.01 -8.18
CA SER A 65 1.76 11.01 -8.82
C SER A 65 1.81 12.34 -8.09
N CYS A 66 1.74 12.34 -6.75
CA CYS A 66 1.86 13.54 -5.95
C CYS A 66 3.20 14.27 -6.19
N ILE A 67 4.33 13.54 -6.16
CA ILE A 67 5.65 14.08 -6.48
C ILE A 67 5.65 14.70 -7.88
N LYS A 68 5.14 13.96 -8.89
CA LYS A 68 5.09 14.43 -10.27
C LYS A 68 4.33 15.74 -10.42
N VAL A 69 3.20 15.88 -9.73
CA VAL A 69 2.40 17.11 -9.74
C VAL A 69 3.17 18.25 -9.07
N GLN A 70 3.81 18.00 -7.91
CA GLN A 70 4.51 19.03 -7.14
C GLN A 70 5.70 19.66 -7.89
N ILE A 71 6.36 18.91 -8.77
CA ILE A 71 7.54 19.40 -9.50
C ILE A 71 7.23 19.85 -10.93
N HIS A 72 5.96 19.80 -11.35
CA HIS A 72 5.53 20.29 -12.66
C HIS A 72 5.96 21.76 -12.85
N PRO A 73 6.48 22.16 -14.03
CA PRO A 73 6.50 21.44 -15.31
C PRO A 73 7.71 20.50 -15.52
N ASN A 74 8.55 20.24 -14.51
CA ASN A 74 9.71 19.37 -14.69
C ASN A 74 9.29 17.94 -15.02
N VAL A 75 10.07 17.29 -15.90
CA VAL A 75 9.81 15.92 -16.32
C VAL A 75 10.27 14.96 -15.22
N PHE A 76 9.32 14.22 -14.66
CA PHE A 76 9.57 13.08 -13.79
C PHE A 76 8.82 11.85 -14.30
N THR A 77 9.59 10.82 -14.60
CA THR A 77 9.10 9.52 -15.06
C THR A 77 9.52 8.49 -14.04
N PRO A 78 8.67 8.16 -13.05
CA PRO A 78 9.00 7.15 -12.06
C PRO A 78 9.14 5.79 -12.74
N ASP A 79 10.27 5.12 -12.49
CA ASP A 79 10.48 3.74 -12.92
C ASP A 79 9.80 2.82 -11.90
N ILE A 80 8.51 2.55 -12.15
CA ILE A 80 7.67 1.67 -11.31
C ILE A 80 7.19 0.52 -12.18
N ASN A 81 7.71 -0.67 -11.90
CA ASN A 81 7.27 -1.91 -12.53
C ASN A 81 6.87 -2.93 -11.45
N PHE A 82 5.59 -3.33 -11.47
CA PHE A 82 5.03 -4.28 -10.52
C PHE A 82 5.03 -5.75 -10.98
N GLU A 83 5.29 -6.05 -12.25
CA GLU A 83 4.99 -7.37 -12.87
C GLU A 83 5.68 -8.57 -12.22
N LYS A 84 6.77 -8.36 -11.45
CA LYS A 84 7.44 -9.43 -10.67
C LYS A 84 7.99 -8.92 -9.34
N SER A 85 7.30 -7.97 -8.74
CA SER A 85 7.75 -7.36 -7.48
C SER A 85 7.65 -8.33 -6.31
N THR A 86 8.77 -8.59 -5.64
CA THR A 86 8.75 -9.17 -4.30
C THR A 86 8.31 -8.14 -3.28
N PHE A 87 7.84 -8.56 -2.10
CA PHE A 87 7.46 -7.62 -1.04
C PHE A 87 8.62 -6.69 -0.65
N GLY A 88 9.82 -7.24 -0.49
CA GLY A 88 11.02 -6.44 -0.24
C GLY A 88 11.33 -5.43 -1.35
N TYR A 89 10.99 -5.71 -2.61
CA TYR A 89 11.10 -4.73 -3.70
C TYR A 89 10.04 -3.63 -3.59
N LEU A 90 8.81 -3.96 -3.22
CA LEU A 90 7.77 -2.96 -2.95
C LEU A 90 8.17 -2.01 -1.82
N ILE A 91 8.82 -2.52 -0.76
CA ILE A 91 9.36 -1.69 0.34
C ILE A 91 10.42 -0.71 -0.18
N LYS A 92 11.28 -1.15 -1.11
CA LYS A 92 12.28 -0.28 -1.75
C LYS A 92 11.63 0.82 -2.58
N LEU A 93 10.63 0.46 -3.39
CA LEU A 93 9.84 1.43 -4.17
C LEU A 93 9.13 2.43 -3.25
N PHE A 94 8.52 1.96 -2.16
CA PHE A 94 7.91 2.84 -1.17
C PHE A 94 8.93 3.80 -0.57
N LYS A 95 10.09 3.31 -0.12
CA LYS A 95 11.15 4.19 0.41
C LYS A 95 11.56 5.29 -0.59
N GLN A 96 11.62 4.95 -1.88
CA GLN A 96 12.02 5.85 -2.95
C GLN A 96 10.95 6.88 -3.32
N TYR A 97 9.69 6.47 -3.42
CA TYR A 97 8.61 7.27 -3.99
C TYR A 97 7.61 7.80 -2.95
N ALA A 98 7.68 7.38 -1.69
CA ALA A 98 6.87 7.94 -0.61
C ALA A 98 7.22 9.41 -0.38
N ILE A 99 6.19 10.27 -0.40
CA ILE A 99 6.32 11.69 -0.06
C ILE A 99 6.79 11.88 1.39
N TYR A 100 7.52 12.96 1.69
CA TYR A 100 7.97 13.22 3.06
C TYR A 100 6.80 13.76 3.90
N LYS A 101 6.04 12.86 4.51
CA LYS A 101 4.93 13.14 5.44
C LYS A 101 5.15 12.47 6.80
N ASN A 102 4.39 12.92 7.80
CA ASN A 102 4.32 12.23 9.08
C ASN A 102 3.90 10.78 8.83
N GLY A 103 4.48 9.83 9.57
CA GLY A 103 4.17 8.42 9.40
C GLY A 103 4.91 7.67 8.28
N ARG A 104 5.64 8.33 7.35
CA ARG A 104 6.46 7.62 6.33
C ARG A 104 7.46 6.66 6.97
N ASP A 105 8.27 7.15 7.89
CA ASP A 105 9.36 6.36 8.49
C ASP A 105 8.81 5.29 9.45
N ASP A 106 7.70 5.59 10.11
CA ASP A 106 6.97 4.65 10.96
C ASP A 106 6.36 3.51 10.12
N LEU A 107 5.65 3.83 9.03
CA LEU A 107 5.13 2.84 8.09
C LEU A 107 6.26 2.02 7.45
N LEU A 108 7.36 2.66 7.06
CA LEU A 108 8.53 1.95 6.52
C LEU A 108 9.10 0.94 7.54
N THR A 109 9.09 1.28 8.83
CA THR A 109 9.52 0.38 9.90
C THR A 109 8.57 -0.81 10.03
N HIS A 110 7.26 -0.58 10.05
CA HIS A 110 6.27 -1.64 10.15
C HIS A 110 6.25 -2.56 8.91
N LEU A 111 6.49 -2.02 7.72
CA LEU A 111 6.64 -2.82 6.50
C LEU A 111 7.85 -3.76 6.56
N LYS A 112 8.97 -3.32 7.15
CA LYS A 112 10.14 -4.18 7.35
C LYS A 112 9.86 -5.30 8.34
N ILE A 113 9.24 -4.97 9.48
CA ILE A 113 8.83 -5.96 10.48
C ILE A 113 7.92 -7.01 9.83
N LEU A 114 6.90 -6.58 9.07
CA LEU A 114 6.04 -7.51 8.37
C LEU A 114 6.79 -8.40 7.37
N ASN A 115 7.76 -7.86 6.64
CA ASN A 115 8.57 -8.66 5.72
C ASN A 115 9.44 -9.71 6.45
N GLU A 116 9.96 -9.37 7.62
CA GLU A 116 10.69 -10.30 8.49
C GLU A 116 9.77 -11.41 8.98
N GLU A 117 8.60 -11.06 9.51
CA GLU A 117 7.59 -12.01 9.96
C GLU A 117 7.09 -12.94 8.83
N ARG A 118 6.92 -12.41 7.61
CA ARG A 118 6.60 -13.22 6.41
C ARG A 118 7.65 -14.28 6.14
N ASN A 119 8.93 -13.91 6.24
CA ASN A 119 10.03 -14.84 6.01
C ASN A 119 10.08 -15.89 7.11
N VAL A 120 9.89 -15.50 8.36
CA VAL A 120 9.82 -16.41 9.52
C VAL A 120 8.74 -17.48 9.29
N ILE A 121 7.51 -17.08 8.98
CA ILE A 121 6.41 -18.05 8.76
C ILE A 121 6.72 -19.00 7.61
N VAL A 122 7.25 -18.49 6.48
CA VAL A 122 7.54 -19.33 5.31
C VAL A 122 8.68 -20.31 5.58
N HIS A 123 9.72 -19.89 6.30
CA HIS A 123 10.89 -20.73 6.56
C HIS A 123 10.69 -21.72 7.70
N GLU A 124 9.94 -21.35 8.73
CA GLU A 124 9.74 -22.20 9.91
C GLU A 124 8.49 -23.11 9.80
N LEU A 125 7.74 -23.05 8.70
CA LEU A 125 6.50 -23.81 8.53
C LEU A 125 6.66 -25.32 8.72
N PHE A 126 7.83 -25.87 8.38
CA PHE A 126 8.15 -27.29 8.54
C PHE A 126 8.86 -27.62 9.85
N GLU A 127 9.32 -26.60 10.59
CA GLU A 127 10.12 -26.75 11.80
C GLU A 127 9.24 -26.66 13.07
N LEU A 128 8.12 -25.94 12.99
CA LEU A 128 7.20 -25.73 14.11
C LEU A 128 6.13 -26.81 14.17
N ASN A 129 5.70 -27.14 15.40
CA ASN A 129 4.46 -27.90 15.58
C ASN A 129 3.23 -26.98 15.38
N PHE A 130 2.03 -27.56 15.31
CA PHE A 130 0.82 -26.78 15.03
C PHE A 130 0.45 -25.77 16.11
N GLU A 131 0.75 -26.04 17.39
CA GLU A 131 0.45 -25.10 18.49
C GLU A 131 1.38 -23.88 18.41
N GLU A 132 2.67 -24.10 18.15
CA GLU A 132 3.65 -23.02 17.96
C GLU A 132 3.34 -22.19 16.72
N LEU A 133 3.00 -22.86 15.62
CA LEU A 133 2.60 -22.21 14.37
C LEU A 133 1.34 -21.37 14.58
N GLU A 134 0.36 -21.86 15.35
CA GLU A 134 -0.85 -21.12 15.66
C GLU A 134 -0.54 -19.79 16.38
N VAL A 135 0.33 -19.81 17.39
CA VAL A 135 0.76 -18.61 18.12
C VAL A 135 1.46 -17.61 17.20
N LYS A 136 2.34 -18.09 16.31
CA LYS A 136 3.01 -17.22 15.33
C LYS A 136 2.03 -16.61 14.34
N LEU A 137 1.07 -17.39 13.84
CA LEU A 137 0.03 -16.89 12.94
C LEU A 137 -0.84 -15.83 13.62
N ASP A 138 -1.16 -15.99 14.91
CA ASP A 138 -1.91 -14.98 15.64
C ASP A 138 -1.13 -13.67 15.81
N HIS A 139 0.16 -13.75 16.16
CA HIS A 139 1.03 -12.58 16.20
C HIS A 139 1.11 -11.88 14.83
N TYR A 140 1.32 -12.66 13.77
CA TYR A 140 1.38 -12.18 12.40
C TYR A 140 0.14 -11.39 11.99
N SER A 141 -1.05 -11.88 12.36
CA SER A 141 -2.32 -11.22 12.06
C SER A 141 -2.37 -9.79 12.65
N GLN A 142 -1.83 -9.61 13.86
CA GLN A 142 -1.79 -8.31 14.52
C GLN A 142 -0.84 -7.36 13.78
N VAL A 143 0.36 -7.84 13.43
CA VAL A 143 1.35 -7.06 12.66
C VAL A 143 0.75 -6.62 11.31
N VAL A 144 0.04 -7.50 10.60
CA VAL A 144 -0.61 -7.14 9.35
C VAL A 144 -1.70 -6.09 9.54
N VAL A 145 -2.57 -6.25 10.54
CA VAL A 145 -3.65 -5.28 10.81
C VAL A 145 -3.09 -3.90 11.12
N ASP A 146 -1.99 -3.82 11.86
CA ASP A 146 -1.30 -2.56 12.14
C ASP A 146 -0.73 -1.94 10.86
N VAL A 147 -0.10 -2.74 9.99
CA VAL A 147 0.39 -2.29 8.69
C VAL A 147 -0.74 -1.78 7.79
N ILE A 148 -1.86 -2.48 7.72
CA ILE A 148 -3.04 -2.06 6.94
C ILE A 148 -3.54 -0.70 7.45
N THR A 149 -3.68 -0.55 8.76
CA THR A 149 -4.15 0.69 9.37
C THR A 149 -3.22 1.87 9.02
N LYS A 150 -1.91 1.66 9.10
CA LYS A 150 -0.91 2.67 8.74
C LYS A 150 -0.89 2.98 7.25
N LEU A 151 -1.03 1.96 6.38
CA LEU A 151 -1.16 2.16 4.94
C LEU A 151 -2.36 3.01 4.59
N MET A 152 -3.53 2.74 5.20
CA MET A 152 -4.75 3.50 4.97
C MET A 152 -4.62 4.95 5.45
N SER A 153 -4.06 5.16 6.65
CA SER A 153 -3.80 6.51 7.17
C SER A 153 -2.87 7.29 6.25
N TYR A 154 -1.75 6.68 5.86
CA TYR A 154 -0.78 7.30 4.97
C TYR A 154 -1.35 7.58 3.58
N TYR A 155 -2.17 6.67 3.05
CA TYR A 155 -2.90 6.87 1.79
C TYR A 155 -3.83 8.09 1.86
N GLN A 156 -4.56 8.24 2.97
CA GLN A 156 -5.43 9.38 3.19
C GLN A 156 -4.64 10.69 3.20
N GLU A 157 -3.49 10.73 3.88
CA GLU A 157 -2.63 11.93 3.90
C GLU A 157 -2.13 12.34 2.51
N ILE A 158 -1.79 11.37 1.65
CA ILE A 158 -1.40 11.65 0.25
C ILE A 158 -2.60 12.20 -0.53
N CYS A 159 -3.78 11.60 -0.35
CA CYS A 159 -5.00 12.05 -1.03
C CYS A 159 -5.40 13.47 -0.63
N GLU A 160 -5.23 13.83 0.65
CA GLU A 160 -5.45 15.18 1.15
C GLU A 160 -4.47 16.18 0.53
N GLU A 161 -3.19 15.82 0.42
CA GLU A 161 -2.19 16.64 -0.26
C GLU A 161 -2.55 16.86 -1.74
N LEU A 162 -2.97 15.81 -2.45
CA LEU A 162 -3.43 15.91 -3.84
C LEU A 162 -4.66 16.80 -3.99
N ASN A 163 -5.59 16.78 -3.04
CA ASN A 163 -6.73 17.70 -3.04
C ASN A 163 -6.26 19.16 -2.92
N VAL A 164 -5.37 19.46 -1.97
CA VAL A 164 -4.82 20.81 -1.78
C VAL A 164 -4.07 21.29 -3.03
N ILE A 165 -3.29 20.41 -3.67
CA ILE A 165 -2.60 20.75 -4.91
C ILE A 165 -3.62 21.02 -6.04
N SER A 166 -4.66 20.20 -6.15
CA SER A 166 -5.68 20.36 -7.19
C SER A 166 -6.45 21.68 -7.08
N GLU A 167 -6.67 22.19 -5.86
CA GLU A 167 -7.32 23.48 -5.62
C GLU A 167 -6.44 24.69 -5.97
N ARG A 168 -5.11 24.51 -5.91
CA ARG A 168 -4.12 25.57 -6.20
C ARG A 168 -3.62 25.55 -7.63
N PHE A 169 -3.92 24.50 -8.38
CA PHE A 169 -3.46 24.34 -9.75
C PHE A 169 -4.26 25.26 -10.66
N ASP A 170 -3.60 26.25 -11.25
CA ASP A 170 -4.27 27.24 -12.10
C ASP A 170 -4.53 26.65 -13.49
N PHE A 171 -5.70 26.01 -13.64
CA PHE A 171 -6.07 25.28 -14.86
C PHE A 171 -6.26 26.19 -16.08
N GLU A 172 -6.42 27.51 -15.87
CA GLU A 172 -6.61 28.49 -16.95
C GLU A 172 -5.30 28.79 -17.71
N VAL A 173 -4.14 28.76 -17.03
CA VAL A 173 -2.82 29.10 -17.63
C VAL A 173 -2.34 28.04 -18.63
N VAL A 174 -2.83 26.80 -18.54
CA VAL A 174 -2.35 25.69 -19.39
C VAL A 174 -3.12 25.58 -20.72
N ASN A 175 -4.27 26.24 -20.86
CA ASN A 175 -5.02 26.29 -22.11
C ASN A 175 -4.44 27.28 -23.14
N GLU A 176 -3.56 28.19 -22.74
CA GLU A 176 -2.94 29.17 -23.65
C GLU A 176 -1.59 28.72 -24.23
N SER A 177 -1.08 27.54 -23.84
CA SER A 177 0.22 27.01 -24.28
C SER A 177 0.15 25.89 -25.32
N TYR A 178 -1.01 25.70 -25.98
CA TYR A 178 -1.22 24.74 -27.07
C TYR A 178 -1.76 25.41 -28.33
#